data_AF-A0A1H5WWX2-F1
#
_entry.id   AF-A0A1H5WWX2-F1
#
_cell.length_a   1.000
_cell.length_b   1.000
_cell.length_c   1.000
_cell.angle_alpha   90.00
_cell.angle_beta   90.00
_cell.angle_gamma   90.00
#
_symmetry.space_group_name_H-M   'P 1'
#
loop_
_entity.id
_entity.type
_entity.pdbx_description
1 polymer ?
#
loop_
_entity_poly.entity_id
_entity_poly.type
_entity_poly.pdbx_seq_one_letter_code
_entity_poly.pdbx_strand_id
1 'polypeptide(L)'
;MTEIEEFERRINAALDRIAYQVETFGDSSPVTAPAGDDSSEDIEKLKSDLADERLANEQLEERVKAIRDRQESQVSELQAQVAGFKASIGDLDAELQRLRHANDQLTANNAELREALEKNVSEPHLINRAMLAELEGLRAARSADRAETQTLIDTLEPLLAAAAQEESA
;
A
#
# COMPACT_ATOMS: atom_id res chain seq x y z
N MET A 1 -37.85 50.68 48.03
CA MET A 1 -37.51 49.99 49.31
C MET A 1 -37.79 48.50 49.23
N THR A 2 -38.82 48.05 48.53
CA THR A 2 -39.12 46.61 48.32
C THR A 2 -38.05 45.83 47.53
N GLU A 3 -37.39 46.45 46.56
CA GLU A 3 -36.33 45.79 45.77
C GLU A 3 -35.08 45.48 46.61
N ILE A 4 -34.75 46.35 47.58
CA ILE A 4 -33.60 46.16 48.48
C ILE A 4 -33.85 44.97 49.41
N GLU A 5 -35.07 44.86 49.94
CA GLU A 5 -35.47 43.70 50.78
C GLU A 5 -35.46 42.39 49.98
N GLU A 6 -35.78 42.43 48.69
CA GLU A 6 -35.72 41.26 47.80
C GLU A 6 -34.27 40.85 47.50
N PHE A 7 -33.38 41.82 47.29
CA PHE A 7 -31.94 41.56 47.16
C PHE A 7 -31.33 41.00 48.44
N GLU A 8 -31.69 41.55 49.61
CA GLU A 8 -31.24 41.04 50.92
C GLU A 8 -31.70 39.59 51.14
N ARG A 9 -32.96 39.26 50.80
CA ARG A 9 -33.44 37.87 50.88
C ARG A 9 -32.68 36.92 49.95
N ARG A 10 -32.37 37.35 48.72
CA ARG A 10 -31.59 36.51 47.77
C ARG A 10 -30.14 36.36 48.20
N ILE A 11 -29.52 37.41 48.75
CA ILE A 11 -28.15 37.36 49.25
C ILE A 11 -28.05 36.43 50.46
N ASN A 12 -28.97 36.56 51.42
CA ASN A 12 -28.99 35.67 52.59
C ASN A 12 -29.21 34.20 52.18
N ALA A 13 -30.14 33.94 51.26
CA ALA A 13 -30.35 32.58 50.73
C ALA A 13 -29.12 32.02 49.98
N ALA A 14 -28.36 32.88 49.28
CA ALA A 14 -27.12 32.49 48.62
C ALA A 14 -26.01 32.20 49.64
N LEU A 15 -25.89 33.03 50.69
CA LEU A 15 -24.93 32.83 51.77
C LEU A 15 -25.23 31.57 52.57
N ASP A 16 -26.50 31.27 52.87
CA ASP A 16 -26.91 30.03 53.53
C ASP A 16 -26.59 28.79 52.68
N ARG A 17 -26.79 28.89 51.35
CA ARG A 17 -26.43 27.81 50.43
C ARG A 17 -24.91 27.59 50.35
N ILE A 18 -24.12 28.66 50.40
CA ILE A 18 -22.66 28.59 50.45
C ILE A 18 -22.20 28.01 51.79
N ALA A 19 -22.79 28.44 52.90
CA ALA A 19 -22.49 27.89 54.23
C ALA A 19 -22.79 26.38 54.28
N TYR A 20 -23.93 25.94 53.74
CA TYR A 20 -24.27 24.53 53.61
C TYR A 20 -23.31 23.77 52.68
N GLN A 21 -22.90 24.37 51.56
CA GLN A 21 -21.89 23.78 50.67
C GLN A 21 -20.51 23.68 51.31
N VAL A 22 -20.12 24.66 52.12
CA VAL A 22 -18.85 24.66 52.86
C VAL A 22 -18.89 23.66 54.02
N GLU A 23 -20.02 23.50 54.70
CA GLU A 23 -20.20 22.44 55.69
C GLU A 23 -20.19 21.06 55.04
N THR A 24 -20.91 20.84 53.94
CA THR A 24 -20.83 19.57 53.20
C THR A 24 -19.44 19.29 52.61
N PHE A 25 -18.68 20.33 52.22
CA PHE A 25 -17.28 20.17 51.81
C PHE A 25 -16.31 20.02 53.00
N GLY A 26 -16.63 20.57 54.17
CA GLY A 26 -15.84 20.46 55.39
C GLY A 26 -16.11 19.16 56.15
N ASP A 27 -17.30 18.59 55.99
CA ASP A 27 -17.77 17.32 56.55
C ASP A 27 -17.62 16.16 55.54
N SER A 28 -17.22 16.45 54.29
CA SER A 28 -16.17 15.63 53.68
C SER A 28 -14.90 15.82 54.51
N SER A 29 -14.88 15.09 55.62
CA SER A 29 -13.69 14.47 56.22
C SER A 29 -12.66 14.28 55.11
N PRO A 30 -11.36 14.56 55.37
CA PRO A 30 -10.35 14.44 54.33
C PRO A 30 -10.61 13.12 53.64
N VAL A 31 -10.51 13.10 52.31
CA VAL A 31 -10.24 11.84 51.63
C VAL A 31 -8.99 11.31 52.34
N THR A 32 -9.19 10.55 53.41
CA THR A 32 -8.43 9.35 53.69
C THR A 32 -8.56 8.66 52.35
N ALA A 33 -7.54 8.89 51.51
CA ALA A 33 -7.03 7.84 50.68
C ALA A 33 -7.23 6.57 51.50
N PRO A 34 -7.85 5.51 50.97
CA PRO A 34 -7.86 4.26 51.70
C PRO A 34 -6.42 4.10 52.15
N ALA A 35 -6.19 4.16 53.46
CA ALA A 35 -4.92 3.80 54.03
C ALA A 35 -4.94 2.31 53.76
N GLY A 36 -4.50 1.97 52.54
CA GLY A 36 -4.18 0.63 52.17
C GLY A 36 -3.30 0.20 53.32
N ASP A 37 -3.73 -0.86 53.99
CA ASP A 37 -2.76 -1.80 54.48
C ASP A 37 -2.05 -2.29 53.22
N ASP A 38 -1.14 -1.45 52.66
CA ASP A 38 -0.19 -1.81 51.63
C ASP A 38 0.78 -2.74 52.35
N SER A 39 0.25 -3.92 52.65
CA SER A 39 0.98 -5.05 53.18
C SER A 39 2.14 -5.19 52.22
N SER A 40 3.36 -5.31 52.75
CA SER A 40 4.57 -5.46 51.93
C SER A 40 4.39 -6.52 50.82
N GLU A 41 3.55 -7.52 51.08
CA GLU A 41 3.11 -8.55 50.14
C GLU A 41 2.33 -8.04 48.92
N ASP A 42 1.45 -7.05 49.05
CA ASP A 42 0.68 -6.51 47.93
C ASP A 42 1.53 -5.59 47.04
N ILE A 43 2.47 -4.85 47.64
CA ILE A 43 3.50 -4.12 46.89
C ILE A 43 4.41 -5.10 46.12
N GLU A 44 4.76 -6.25 46.71
CA GLU A 44 5.57 -7.27 46.03
C GLU A 44 4.82 -7.95 44.88
N LYS A 45 3.53 -8.28 45.07
CA LYS A 45 2.67 -8.81 43.99
C LYS A 45 2.56 -7.83 42.83
N LEU A 46 2.24 -6.56 43.11
CA LEU A 46 2.16 -5.52 42.07
C LEU A 46 3.49 -5.32 41.33
N LYS A 47 4.63 -5.45 42.01
CA LYS A 47 5.95 -5.41 41.36
C LYS A 47 6.19 -6.63 40.46
N SER A 48 5.74 -7.81 40.88
CA SER A 48 5.81 -9.03 40.07
C SER A 48 4.94 -8.91 38.83
N ASP A 49 3.68 -8.52 38.97
CA ASP A 49 2.74 -8.34 37.85
C ASP A 49 3.28 -7.31 36.85
N LEU A 50 3.85 -6.20 37.35
CA LEU A 50 4.46 -5.18 36.50
C LEU A 50 5.71 -5.71 35.77
N ALA A 51 6.51 -6.55 36.41
CA ALA A 51 7.65 -7.21 35.76
C ALA A 51 7.19 -8.17 34.65
N ASP A 52 6.13 -8.95 34.91
CA ASP A 52 5.53 -9.87 33.94
C ASP A 52 4.90 -9.12 32.75
N GLU A 53 4.19 -8.02 33.00
CA GLU A 53 3.65 -7.15 31.95
C GLU A 53 4.74 -6.48 31.12
N ARG A 54 5.87 -6.08 31.73
CA ARG A 54 7.02 -5.53 30.99
C ARG A 54 7.63 -6.58 30.07
N LEU A 55 7.84 -7.80 30.55
CA LEU A 55 8.34 -8.90 29.72
C LEU A 55 7.37 -9.23 28.57
N ALA A 56 6.06 -9.24 28.84
CA ALA A 56 5.04 -9.43 27.81
C ALA A 56 5.06 -8.31 26.76
N ASN A 57 5.22 -7.05 27.19
CA ASN A 57 5.35 -5.91 26.28
C ASN A 57 6.61 -6.00 25.42
N GLU A 58 7.77 -6.34 25.99
CA GLU A 58 9.02 -6.53 25.24
C GLU A 58 8.86 -7.61 24.15
N GLN A 59 8.25 -8.76 24.49
CA GLN A 59 7.96 -9.82 23.52
C GLN A 59 6.98 -9.38 22.43
N LEU A 60 5.95 -8.60 22.78
CA LEU A 60 5.01 -8.07 21.81
C LEU A 60 5.69 -7.03 20.90
N GLU A 61 6.54 -6.16 21.42
CA GLU A 61 7.31 -5.22 20.62
C GLU A 61 8.24 -5.93 19.64
N GLU A 62 8.94 -6.98 20.07
CA GLU A 62 9.77 -7.81 19.20
C GLU A 62 8.94 -8.50 18.10
N ARG A 63 7.80 -9.09 18.45
CA ARG A 63 6.89 -9.70 17.47
C ARG A 63 6.37 -8.68 16.47
N VAL A 64 6.00 -7.49 16.94
CA VAL A 64 5.50 -6.43 16.07
C VAL A 64 6.62 -5.92 15.16
N LYS A 65 7.86 -5.78 15.66
CA LYS A 65 9.02 -5.45 14.81
C LYS A 65 9.24 -6.52 13.73
N ALA A 66 9.27 -7.79 14.11
CA ALA A 66 9.43 -8.89 13.15
C ALA A 66 8.31 -8.94 12.10
N ILE A 67 7.06 -8.66 12.50
CA ILE A 67 5.93 -8.58 11.56
C ILE A 67 6.11 -7.39 10.63
N ARG A 68 6.50 -6.22 11.14
CA ARG A 68 6.75 -5.01 10.32
C ARG A 68 7.86 -5.25 9.31
N ASP A 69 8.99 -5.82 9.73
CA ASP A 69 10.12 -6.10 8.86
C ASP A 69 9.71 -7.08 7.73
N ARG A 70 8.93 -8.12 8.08
CA ARG A 70 8.37 -9.07 7.10
C ARG A 70 7.37 -8.41 6.15
N GLN A 71 6.52 -7.51 6.65
CA GLN A 71 5.57 -6.78 5.82
C GLN A 71 6.29 -5.81 4.89
N GLU A 72 7.30 -5.11 5.37
CA GLU A 72 8.11 -4.19 4.56
C GLU A 72 8.86 -4.94 3.46
N SER A 73 9.44 -6.11 3.78
CA SER A 73 10.09 -6.95 2.76
C SER A 73 9.09 -7.44 1.71
N GLN A 74 7.91 -7.90 2.12
CA GLN A 74 6.86 -8.36 1.20
C GLN A 74 6.31 -7.23 0.33
N VAL A 75 6.09 -6.04 0.90
CA VAL A 75 5.63 -4.87 0.16
C VAL A 75 6.69 -4.43 -0.85
N SER A 76 7.96 -4.40 -0.46
CA SER A 76 9.07 -4.07 -1.35
C SER A 76 9.17 -5.05 -2.53
N GLU A 77 9.06 -6.36 -2.26
CA GLU A 77 9.07 -7.40 -3.28
C GLU A 77 7.89 -7.26 -4.25
N LEU A 78 6.67 -7.08 -3.74
CA LEU A 78 5.48 -6.86 -4.58
C LEU A 78 5.60 -5.57 -5.40
N GLN A 79 6.16 -4.50 -4.84
CA GLN A 79 6.40 -3.26 -5.57
C GLN A 79 7.40 -3.48 -6.72
N ALA A 80 8.47 -4.24 -6.49
CA ALA A 80 9.43 -4.60 -7.52
C ALA A 80 8.80 -5.45 -8.63
N GLN A 81 7.97 -6.44 -8.29
CA GLN A 81 7.23 -7.25 -9.26
C GLN A 81 6.26 -6.40 -10.11
N VAL A 82 5.49 -5.52 -9.47
CA VAL A 82 4.59 -4.59 -10.17
C VAL A 82 5.36 -3.65 -11.10
N ALA A 83 6.52 -3.15 -10.68
CA ALA A 83 7.37 -2.32 -11.53
C ALA A 83 7.89 -3.11 -12.74
N GLY A 84 8.31 -4.37 -12.55
CA GLY A 84 8.69 -5.28 -13.62
C GLY A 84 7.58 -5.52 -14.63
N PHE A 85 6.37 -5.88 -14.17
CA PHE A 85 5.22 -6.08 -15.05
C PHE A 85 4.84 -4.82 -15.84
N LYS A 86 4.91 -3.64 -15.22
CA LYS A 86 4.66 -2.38 -15.93
C LYS A 86 5.67 -2.13 -17.03
N ALA A 87 6.95 -2.46 -16.81
CA ALA A 87 7.97 -2.35 -17.83
C ALA A 87 7.70 -3.31 -19.00
N SER A 88 7.43 -4.59 -18.72
CA SER A 88 7.09 -5.58 -19.76
C SER A 88 5.88 -5.17 -20.58
N ILE A 89 4.81 -4.66 -19.95
CA ILE A 89 3.62 -4.16 -20.66
C ILE A 89 3.99 -2.98 -21.58
N GLY A 90 4.86 -2.07 -21.13
CA GLY A 90 5.34 -0.96 -21.94
C GLY A 90 6.13 -1.41 -23.17
N ASP A 91 6.99 -2.42 -23.00
CA ASP A 91 7.77 -2.99 -24.10
C ASP A 91 6.87 -3.70 -25.13
N LEU A 92 5.90 -4.49 -24.66
CA LEU A 92 4.93 -5.15 -25.54
C LEU A 92 4.07 -4.13 -26.31
N ASP A 93 3.60 -3.06 -25.66
CA ASP A 93 2.84 -2.01 -26.36
C ASP A 93 3.70 -1.33 -27.44
N ALA A 94 4.97 -1.03 -27.13
CA ALA A 94 5.88 -0.46 -28.12
C ALA A 94 6.06 -1.36 -29.35
N GLU A 95 6.22 -2.68 -29.16
CA GLU A 95 6.32 -3.62 -30.29
C GLU A 95 5.00 -3.78 -31.05
N LEU A 96 3.85 -3.77 -30.36
CA LEU A 96 2.54 -3.78 -31.01
C LEU A 96 2.32 -2.53 -31.88
N GLN A 97 2.74 -1.35 -31.42
CA GLN A 97 2.67 -0.12 -32.21
C GLN A 97 3.58 -0.21 -33.45
N ARG A 98 4.80 -0.76 -33.33
CA ARG A 98 5.68 -0.99 -34.48
C ARG A 98 5.07 -1.97 -35.48
N LEU A 99 4.45 -3.05 -35.01
CA LEU A 99 3.78 -4.03 -35.87
C LEU A 99 2.60 -3.41 -36.63
N ARG A 100 1.78 -2.61 -35.94
CA ARG A 100 0.68 -1.84 -36.57
C ARG A 100 1.21 -0.89 -37.64
N HIS A 101 2.26 -0.13 -37.32
CA HIS A 101 2.88 0.79 -38.27
C HIS A 101 3.41 0.07 -39.52
N ALA A 102 4.11 -1.06 -39.33
CA ALA A 102 4.60 -1.87 -40.45
C ALA A 102 3.44 -2.41 -41.31
N ASN A 103 2.31 -2.80 -40.69
CA ASN A 103 1.13 -3.28 -41.42
C ASN A 103 0.45 -2.15 -42.21
N ASP A 104 0.33 -0.96 -41.63
CA ASP A 104 -0.20 0.23 -42.31
C ASP A 104 0.66 0.59 -43.52
N GLN A 105 2.00 0.55 -43.37
CA GLN A 105 2.94 0.76 -44.47
C GLN A 105 2.77 -0.29 -45.58
N LEU A 106 2.61 -1.57 -45.22
CA LEU A 106 2.38 -2.64 -46.20
C LEU A 106 1.05 -2.48 -46.93
N THR A 107 0.00 -2.07 -46.22
CA THR A 107 -1.33 -1.83 -46.82
C THR A 107 -1.28 -0.67 -47.81
N ALA A 108 -0.64 0.44 -47.44
CA ALA A 108 -0.42 1.58 -48.32
C ALA A 108 0.42 1.20 -49.55
N ASN A 109 1.50 0.45 -49.35
CA ASN A 109 2.37 0.03 -50.43
C ASN A 109 1.70 -0.96 -51.39
N ASN A 110 0.86 -1.88 -50.88
CA ASN A 110 0.03 -2.73 -51.71
C ASN A 110 -0.98 -1.94 -52.56
N ALA A 111 -1.49 -0.82 -52.06
CA ALA A 111 -2.35 0.07 -52.86
C ALA A 111 -1.54 0.76 -53.99
N GLU A 112 -0.36 1.30 -53.66
CA GLU A 112 0.56 1.92 -54.65
C GLU A 112 0.98 0.91 -55.74
N LEU A 113 1.32 -0.33 -55.34
CA LEU A 113 1.67 -1.40 -56.27
C LEU A 113 0.52 -1.77 -57.21
N ARG A 114 -0.73 -1.83 -56.70
CA ARG A 114 -1.91 -2.09 -57.54
C ARG A 114 -2.15 -0.98 -58.55
N GLU A 115 -2.00 0.28 -58.13
CA GLU A 115 -2.13 1.44 -59.03
C GLU A 115 -1.03 1.46 -60.11
N ALA A 116 0.21 1.15 -59.74
CA ALA A 116 1.33 1.05 -60.68
C ALA A 116 1.10 -0.07 -61.71
N LEU A 117 0.62 -1.24 -61.25
CA LEU A 117 0.25 -2.36 -62.12
C LEU A 117 -0.89 -2.00 -63.08
N GLU A 118 -1.93 -1.30 -62.62
CA GLU A 118 -3.04 -0.82 -63.46
C GLU A 118 -2.55 0.13 -64.57
N LYS A 119 -1.58 0.99 -64.23
CA LYS A 119 -0.91 1.89 -65.19
C LYS A 119 0.13 1.19 -66.06
N ASN A 120 0.38 -0.11 -65.85
CA ASN A 120 1.46 -0.89 -66.48
C ASN A 120 2.86 -0.25 -66.29
N VAL A 121 3.06 0.44 -65.17
CA VAL A 121 4.36 1.02 -64.78
C VAL A 121 5.00 0.12 -63.73
N SER A 122 6.26 -0.27 -63.96
CA SER A 122 7.05 -0.97 -62.94
C SER A 122 7.81 0.04 -62.11
N GLU A 123 7.57 0.03 -60.80
CA GLU A 123 8.25 0.89 -59.84
C GLU A 123 9.04 0.06 -58.82
N PRO A 124 10.33 -0.24 -59.08
CA PRO A 124 11.15 -1.07 -58.19
C PRO A 124 11.30 -0.55 -56.76
N HIS A 125 11.11 0.75 -56.54
CA HIS A 125 11.19 1.36 -55.22
C HIS A 125 10.02 0.98 -54.31
N LEU A 126 8.83 0.68 -54.88
CA LEU A 126 7.67 0.18 -54.13
C LEU A 126 7.95 -1.21 -53.56
N ILE A 127 8.55 -2.09 -54.37
CA ILE A 127 8.96 -3.43 -53.95
C ILE A 127 9.99 -3.34 -52.81
N ASN A 128 11.01 -2.51 -52.95
CA ASN A 128 12.01 -2.31 -51.89
C ASN A 128 11.37 -1.77 -50.61
N ARG A 129 10.43 -0.82 -50.72
CA ARG A 129 9.70 -0.28 -49.57
C ARG A 129 8.81 -1.35 -48.91
N ALA A 130 8.22 -2.25 -49.69
CA ALA A 130 7.39 -3.35 -49.17
C ALA A 130 8.26 -4.35 -48.43
N MET A 131 9.40 -4.73 -48.99
CA MET A 131 10.38 -5.60 -48.33
C MET A 131 10.89 -5.00 -47.02
N LEU A 132 11.15 -3.70 -46.96
CA LEU A 132 11.57 -3.02 -45.73
C LEU A 132 10.47 -3.05 -44.66
N ALA A 133 9.23 -2.77 -45.04
CA ALA A 133 8.09 -2.80 -44.12
C ALA A 133 7.80 -4.23 -43.62
N GLU A 134 7.91 -5.26 -44.46
CA GLU A 134 7.83 -6.67 -44.06
C GLU A 134 8.92 -7.03 -43.06
N LEU A 135 10.16 -6.60 -43.33
CA LEU A 135 11.30 -6.91 -42.48
C LEU A 135 11.16 -6.22 -41.11
N GLU A 136 10.67 -4.98 -41.08
CA GLU A 136 10.36 -4.27 -39.83
C GLU A 136 9.23 -4.95 -39.06
N GLY A 137 8.17 -5.39 -39.74
CA GLY A 137 7.09 -6.19 -39.13
C GLY A 137 7.58 -7.51 -38.53
N LEU A 138 8.43 -8.25 -39.25
CA LEU A 138 9.03 -9.50 -38.75
C LEU A 138 9.95 -9.26 -37.55
N ARG A 139 10.69 -8.15 -37.54
CA ARG A 139 11.53 -7.77 -36.39
C ARG A 139 10.69 -7.43 -35.17
N ALA A 140 9.62 -6.65 -35.34
CA ALA A 140 8.69 -6.30 -34.27
C ALA A 140 8.01 -7.54 -33.69
N ALA A 141 7.49 -8.43 -34.55
CA ALA A 141 6.88 -9.69 -34.12
C ALA A 141 7.86 -10.56 -33.32
N ARG A 142 9.09 -10.74 -33.82
CA ARG A 142 10.11 -11.53 -33.12
C ARG A 142 10.56 -10.89 -31.80
N SER A 143 10.53 -9.56 -31.71
CA SER A 143 10.83 -8.82 -30.48
C SER A 143 9.72 -9.03 -29.45
N ALA A 144 8.46 -8.92 -29.87
CA ALA A 144 7.29 -9.21 -29.03
C ALA A 144 7.31 -10.65 -28.50
N ASP A 145 7.53 -11.65 -29.37
CA ASP A 145 7.63 -13.05 -28.97
C ASP A 145 8.71 -13.25 -27.88
N ARG A 146 9.86 -12.59 -28.03
CA ARG A 146 10.95 -12.66 -27.03
C ARG A 146 10.54 -12.03 -25.72
N ALA A 147 9.93 -10.84 -25.75
CA ALA A 147 9.47 -10.15 -24.55
C ALA A 147 8.39 -10.98 -23.80
N GLU A 148 7.49 -11.62 -24.54
CA GLU A 148 6.51 -12.56 -23.99
C GLU A 148 7.19 -13.77 -23.35
N THR A 149 8.12 -14.43 -24.06
CA THR A 149 8.83 -15.59 -23.49
C THR A 149 9.64 -15.24 -22.25
N GLN A 150 10.28 -14.06 -22.21
CA GLN A 150 11.01 -13.60 -21.05
C GLN A 150 10.06 -13.36 -19.87
N THR A 151 8.92 -12.71 -20.12
CA THR A 151 7.90 -12.49 -19.09
C THR A 151 7.38 -13.83 -18.53
N LEU A 152 7.17 -14.83 -19.40
CA LEU A 152 6.78 -16.17 -18.95
C LEU A 152 7.85 -16.82 -18.08
N ILE A 153 9.13 -16.74 -18.47
CA ILE A 153 10.24 -17.25 -17.67
C ILE A 153 10.28 -16.56 -16.30
N ASP A 154 10.22 -15.23 -16.27
CA ASP A 154 10.24 -14.43 -15.04
C ASP A 154 9.06 -14.76 -14.11
N THR A 155 7.90 -15.16 -14.66
CA THR A 155 6.75 -15.63 -13.86
C THR A 155 6.87 -17.08 -13.39
N LEU A 156 7.48 -17.96 -14.18
CA LEU A 156 7.57 -19.39 -13.88
C LEU A 156 8.74 -19.72 -12.93
N GLU A 157 9.86 -19.00 -13.05
CA GLU A 157 11.05 -19.21 -12.22
C GLU A 157 10.77 -19.15 -10.70
N PRO A 158 10.05 -18.14 -10.16
CA PRO A 158 9.71 -18.12 -8.73
C PRO A 158 8.74 -19.24 -8.33
N LEU A 159 7.80 -19.61 -9.20
CA LEU A 159 6.84 -20.70 -8.94
C LEU A 159 7.54 -22.06 -8.87
N LEU A 160 8.50 -22.29 -9.78
CA LEU A 160 9.36 -23.48 -9.78
C LEU A 160 10.26 -23.53 -8.54
N ALA A 161 10.85 -22.40 -8.16
CA ALA A 161 11.66 -22.30 -6.95
C ALA A 161 10.85 -22.61 -5.68
N ALA A 162 9.61 -22.11 -5.58
CA ALA A 162 8.71 -22.40 -4.48
C ALA A 162 8.33 -23.90 -4.43
N ALA A 163 7.98 -24.50 -5.57
CA ALA A 163 7.65 -25.92 -5.65
C ALA A 163 8.82 -26.83 -5.25
N ALA A 164 10.05 -26.49 -5.65
CA ALA A 164 11.25 -27.25 -5.26
C ALA A 164 11.54 -27.17 -3.74
N GLN A 165 11.21 -26.06 -3.10
CA GLN A 165 11.35 -25.90 -1.64
C GLN A 165 10.30 -26.72 -0.88
N GLU A 166 9.08 -26.86 -1.39
CA GLU A 166 8.05 -27.72 -0.79
C GLU A 166 8.39 -29.21 -0.87
N GLU A 167 9.06 -29.66 -1.93
CA GLU A 167 9.45 -31.08 -2.10
C GLU A 167 10.66 -31.49 -1.23
N SER A 168 11.41 -30.51 -0.71
CA SER A 168 12.60 -30.72 0.13
C SER A 168 12.38 -30.51 1.64
N ALA A 169 11.17 -30.10 2.04
CA ALA A 169 10.72 -29.91 3.43
C ALA A 169 9.91 -31.11 3.93
#